data_AF-A0A3D0MB43-F1
#
_entry.id   AF-A0A3D0MB43-F1
#
_cell.length_a   1.000
_cell.length_b   1.000
_cell.length_c   1.000
_cell.angle_alpha   90.00
_cell.angle_beta   90.00
_cell.angle_gamma   90.00
#
_symmetry.space_group_name_H-M   'P 1'
#
loop_
_entity.id
_entity.type
_entity.pdbx_description
1 polymer ?
#
loop_
_entity_poly.entity_id
_entity_poly.type
_entity_poly.pdbx_seq_one_letter_code
_entity_poly.pdbx_strand_id
1 'polypeptide(L)'
;MKVVILGCGKMGQELTRSLVKEGHDVTVIDHDESVVGTIGDLYDVMTVCGEGVDYDTLSEAQVQDARLFIAMTPRDEVNILSCFLAKRMGAHHTIARIEDTDMTDRELSFIKQQTNISMFVNPALIVAQELNNMLRLPSGI
;
A
#
# COMPACT_ATOMS: atom_id res chain seq x y z
N MET A 1 12.82 1.39 9.75
CA MET A 1 13.16 1.11 8.34
C MET A 1 12.48 2.14 7.45
N LYS A 2 12.94 2.35 6.21
CA LYS A 2 12.29 3.26 5.26
C LYS A 2 11.08 2.60 4.60
N VAL A 3 9.90 3.19 4.78
CA VAL A 3 8.62 2.74 4.22
C VAL A 3 7.99 3.86 3.42
N VAL A 4 7.57 3.58 2.19
CA VAL A 4 6.82 4.52 1.37
C VAL A 4 5.39 4.02 1.20
N ILE A 5 4.41 4.87 1.49
CA ILE A 5 2.99 4.55 1.38
C ILE A 5 2.35 5.43 0.32
N LEU A 6 1.73 4.82 -0.69
CA LEU A 6 0.91 5.49 -1.68
C LEU A 6 -0.57 5.29 -1.34
N GLY A 7 -1.30 6.39 -1.18
CA GLY A 7 -2.70 6.41 -0.82
C GLY A 7 -2.89 6.59 0.68
N CYS A 8 -3.32 7.78 1.06
CA CYS A 8 -3.43 8.29 2.41
C CYS A 8 -4.88 8.46 2.86
N GLY A 9 -5.77 7.60 2.34
CA GLY A 9 -7.12 7.44 2.88
C GLY A 9 -7.10 6.88 4.30
N LYS A 10 -8.27 6.48 4.83
CA LYS A 10 -8.39 5.99 6.21
C LYS A 10 -7.40 4.88 6.58
N MET A 11 -7.23 3.89 5.69
CA MET A 11 -6.28 2.78 5.91
C MET A 11 -4.82 3.27 5.87
N GLY A 12 -4.49 4.16 4.92
CA GLY A 12 -3.15 4.73 4.81
C GLY A 12 -2.76 5.53 6.04
N GLN A 13 -3.66 6.38 6.54
CA GLN A 13 -3.43 7.16 7.76
C GLN A 13 -3.19 6.28 8.99
N GLU A 14 -3.98 5.22 9.17
CA GLU A 14 -3.80 4.32 10.30
C GLU A 14 -2.52 3.49 10.18
N LEU A 15 -2.15 3.08 8.97
CA LEU A 15 -0.88 2.41 8.73
C LEU A 15 0.30 3.35 9.01
N THR A 16 0.25 4.59 8.52
CA THR A 16 1.27 5.62 8.80
C THR A 16 1.42 5.82 10.30
N ARG A 17 0.30 5.99 11.03
CA ARG A 17 0.31 6.11 12.50
C ARG A 17 1.04 4.94 13.17
N SER A 18 0.70 3.71 12.77
CA SER A 18 1.29 2.50 13.38
C SER A 18 2.80 2.42 13.12
N LEU A 19 3.23 2.63 11.87
CA LEU A 19 4.64 2.52 11.50
C LEU A 19 5.50 3.63 12.12
N VAL A 20 4.97 4.86 12.19
CA VAL A 20 5.64 5.98 12.88
C VAL A 20 5.79 5.66 14.36
N LYS A 21 4.74 5.13 15.00
CA LYS A 21 4.79 4.71 16.41
C LYS A 21 5.80 3.60 16.67
N GLU A 22 6.04 2.73 15.69
CA GLU A 22 7.07 1.68 15.72
C GLU A 22 8.49 2.20 15.39
N GLY A 23 8.65 3.51 15.16
CA GLY A 23 9.95 4.15 14.90
C GLY A 23 10.48 3.90 13.49
N HIS A 24 9.59 3.74 12.51
CA HIS A 24 9.97 3.67 11.10
C HIS A 24 10.05 5.05 10.46
N ASP A 25 10.91 5.16 9.45
CA ASP A 25 11.04 6.34 8.60
C ASP A 25 9.99 6.19 7.50
N VAL A 26 8.95 7.03 7.54
CA VAL A 26 7.79 6.90 6.68
C VAL A 26 7.73 8.09 5.73
N THR A 27 7.57 7.79 4.45
CA THR A 27 7.19 8.75 3.42
C THR A 27 5.80 8.41 2.94
N VAL A 28 4.94 9.41 2.79
CA VAL A 28 3.59 9.22 2.26
C VAL A 28 3.40 9.97 0.94
N ILE A 29 2.60 9.39 0.06
CA ILE A 29 2.24 9.94 -1.23
C ILE A 29 0.70 9.96 -1.33
N ASP A 30 0.13 11.10 -1.68
CA ASP A 30 -1.27 11.20 -2.09
C ASP A 30 -1.43 12.31 -3.15
N HIS A 31 -2.41 12.17 -4.03
CA HIS A 31 -2.75 13.17 -5.03
C HIS A 31 -3.53 14.36 -4.44
N ASP A 32 -4.15 14.19 -3.26
CA ASP A 32 -4.91 15.24 -2.59
C ASP A 32 -4.03 16.01 -1.61
N GLU A 33 -3.69 17.24 -1.96
CA GLU A 33 -2.87 18.15 -1.16
C GLU A 33 -3.41 18.35 0.27
N SER A 34 -4.73 18.33 0.45
CA SER A 34 -5.35 18.48 1.79
C SER A 34 -5.06 17.28 2.69
N VAL A 35 -5.03 16.07 2.11
CA VAL A 35 -4.71 14.83 2.82
C VAL A 35 -3.23 14.81 3.21
N VAL A 36 -2.35 15.20 2.27
CA VAL A 36 -0.91 15.32 2.47
C VAL A 36 -0.62 16.30 3.61
N GLY A 37 -1.21 17.51 3.57
CA GLY A 37 -1.06 18.52 4.62
C GLY A 37 -1.54 18.03 5.99
N THR A 38 -2.70 17.37 6.03
CA THR A 38 -3.24 16.81 7.29
C THR A 38 -2.29 15.77 7.90
N ILE A 39 -1.66 14.91 7.09
CA ILE A 39 -0.70 13.91 7.60
C ILE A 39 0.57 14.60 8.08
N GLY A 40 1.12 15.54 7.30
CA GLY A 40 2.33 16.27 7.69
C GLY A 40 2.17 17.04 8.99
N ASP A 41 0.97 17.54 9.28
CA ASP A 41 0.67 18.21 10.56
C ASP A 41 0.54 17.22 11.74
N LEU A 42 0.09 15.99 11.47
CA LEU A 42 -0.19 14.98 12.50
C LEU A 42 1.01 14.10 12.85
N TYR A 43 1.92 13.86 11.90
CA TYR A 43 3.01 12.91 12.04
C TYR A 43 4.31 13.50 11.49
N ASP A 44 5.43 13.16 12.13
CA ASP A 44 6.77 13.48 11.65
C ASP A 44 7.17 12.54 10.51
N VAL A 45 6.67 12.84 9.30
CA VAL A 45 6.86 12.05 8.08
C VAL A 45 7.14 12.94 6.88
N MET A 46 7.85 12.41 5.89
CA MET A 46 7.97 13.10 4.60
C MET A 46 6.65 12.92 3.83
N THR A 47 6.14 14.01 3.26
CA THR A 47 4.89 14.00 2.50
C THR A 47 5.14 14.46 1.07
N VAL A 48 4.62 13.73 0.08
CA VAL A 48 4.72 14.07 -1.34
C VAL A 48 3.32 14.16 -1.93
N CYS A 49 3.01 15.28 -2.58
CA CYS A 49 1.74 15.48 -3.27
C CYS A 49 1.89 15.15 -4.76
N GLY A 50 1.24 14.10 -5.24
CA GLY A 50 1.36 13.69 -6.64
C GLY A 50 0.69 12.36 -6.97
N GLU A 51 0.81 11.96 -8.24
CA GLU A 51 0.23 10.72 -8.75
C GLU A 51 1.17 9.54 -8.54
N GLY A 52 0.67 8.44 -8.00
CA GLY A 52 1.50 7.27 -7.71
C GLY A 52 2.06 6.53 -8.92
N VAL A 53 1.62 6.87 -10.13
CA VAL A 53 2.11 6.30 -11.40
C VAL A 53 3.10 7.22 -12.12
N ASP A 54 3.37 8.38 -11.54
CA ASP A 54 4.36 9.32 -12.05
C ASP A 54 5.76 9.00 -11.48
N TYR A 55 6.74 8.96 -12.39
CA TYR A 55 8.12 8.65 -12.02
C TYR A 55 8.72 9.74 -11.13
N ASP A 56 8.44 11.01 -11.41
CA ASP A 56 9.00 12.13 -10.67
C ASP A 56 8.44 12.16 -9.25
N THR A 57 7.13 11.93 -9.09
CA THR A 57 6.49 11.74 -7.78
C THR A 57 7.13 10.61 -6.96
N LEU A 58 7.36 9.43 -7.56
CA LEU A 58 7.99 8.31 -6.87
C LEU A 58 9.48 8.58 -6.54
N SER A 59 10.17 9.34 -7.39
CA SER A 59 11.57 9.73 -7.20
C SER A 59 11.70 10.75 -6.06
N GLU A 60 10.79 11.73 -6.00
CA GLU A 60 10.69 12.70 -4.90
C GLU A 60 10.43 11.99 -3.57
N ALA A 61 9.57 10.97 -3.56
CA ALA A 61 9.32 10.12 -2.40
C ALA A 61 10.48 9.14 -2.08
N GLN A 62 11.58 9.21 -2.83
CA GLN A 62 12.81 8.43 -2.63
C GLN A 62 12.56 6.91 -2.56
N VAL A 63 11.68 6.41 -3.43
CA VAL A 63 11.26 5.00 -3.49
C VAL A 63 12.42 4.05 -3.77
N GLN A 64 13.47 4.50 -4.45
CA GLN A 64 14.68 3.72 -4.73
C GLN A 64 15.36 3.17 -3.48
N ASP A 65 15.26 3.89 -2.35
CA ASP A 65 15.89 3.50 -1.08
C ASP A 65 14.89 2.81 -0.13
N ALA A 66 13.64 2.61 -0.57
CA ALA A 66 12.59 2.06 0.27
C ALA A 66 12.81 0.57 0.52
N ARG A 67 12.84 0.18 1.80
CA ARG A 67 12.77 -1.25 2.15
C ARG A 67 11.39 -1.83 1.82
N LEU A 68 10.36 -1.00 1.91
CA LEU A 68 8.99 -1.40 1.66
C LEU A 68 8.21 -0.26 1.00
N PHE A 69 7.57 -0.54 -0.13
CA PHE A 69 6.60 0.34 -0.77
C PHE A 69 5.22 -0.30 -0.72
N ILE A 70 4.20 0.46 -0.32
CA ILE A 70 2.83 -0.04 -0.15
C ILE A 70 1.88 0.85 -0.92
N ALA A 71 1.20 0.32 -1.92
CA ALA A 71 0.17 1.03 -2.66
C ALA A 71 -1.21 0.56 -2.24
N MET A 72 -2.01 1.50 -1.74
CA MET A 72 -3.32 1.22 -1.15
C MET A 72 -4.39 2.24 -1.51
N THR A 73 -4.28 2.81 -2.70
CA THR A 73 -5.31 3.66 -3.30
C THR A 73 -6.59 2.85 -3.59
N PRO A 74 -7.73 3.50 -3.86
CA PRO A 74 -8.95 2.82 -4.29
C PRO A 74 -8.88 2.15 -5.67
N ARG A 75 -7.77 2.32 -6.41
CA ARG A 75 -7.63 1.91 -7.80
C ARG A 75 -6.58 0.80 -7.91
N ASP A 76 -7.02 -0.41 -8.20
CA ASP A 76 -6.13 -1.58 -8.26
C ASP A 76 -5.09 -1.44 -9.38
N GLU A 77 -5.47 -0.86 -10.51
CA GLU A 77 -4.56 -0.62 -11.63
C GLU A 77 -3.45 0.37 -11.27
N VAL A 78 -3.76 1.39 -10.44
CA VAL A 78 -2.76 2.30 -9.88
C VAL A 78 -1.86 1.54 -8.93
N ASN A 79 -2.43 0.75 -8.01
CA ASN A 79 -1.64 0.03 -7.01
C ASN A 79 -0.65 -0.95 -7.64
N ILE A 80 -1.07 -1.68 -8.68
CA ILE A 80 -0.23 -2.60 -9.44
C ILE A 80 0.87 -1.84 -10.18
N LEU A 81 0.50 -0.79 -10.94
CA LEU A 81 1.46 -0.05 -11.76
C LEU A 81 2.49 0.69 -10.89
N SER A 82 2.05 1.34 -9.82
CA SER A 82 2.93 2.00 -8.85
C SER A 82 3.89 1.02 -8.20
N CYS A 83 3.40 -0.16 -7.77
CA CYS A 83 4.28 -1.19 -7.21
C CYS A 83 5.28 -1.71 -8.24
N PHE A 84 4.88 -1.85 -9.51
CA PHE A 84 5.79 -2.24 -10.58
C PHE A 84 6.89 -1.19 -10.78
N LEU A 85 6.53 0.09 -10.90
CA LEU A 85 7.48 1.18 -11.04
C LEU A 85 8.43 1.26 -9.83
N ALA A 86 7.89 1.24 -8.61
CA ALA A 86 8.66 1.24 -7.37
C ALA A 86 9.68 0.09 -7.34
N LYS A 87 9.26 -1.12 -7.74
CA LYS A 87 10.14 -2.30 -7.82
C LYS A 87 11.26 -2.11 -8.85
N ARG A 88 10.97 -1.47 -9.99
CA ARG A 88 11.97 -1.16 -11.03
C ARG A 88 12.92 -0.03 -10.62
N MET A 89 12.47 0.89 -9.76
CA MET A 89 13.26 2.01 -9.26
C MET A 89 14.21 1.61 -8.12
N GLY A 90 13.94 0.51 -7.41
CA GLY A 90 14.85 -0.03 -6.40
C GLY A 90 14.19 -0.52 -5.11
N ALA A 91 12.88 -0.31 -4.93
CA ALA A 91 12.19 -0.72 -3.72
C ALA A 91 12.37 -2.22 -3.44
N HIS A 92 12.82 -2.57 -2.24
CA HIS A 92 13.16 -3.96 -1.92
C HIS A 92 11.93 -4.86 -1.92
N HIS A 93 10.83 -4.40 -1.32
CA HIS A 93 9.56 -5.10 -1.27
C HIS A 93 8.41 -4.17 -1.65
N THR A 94 7.40 -4.73 -2.31
CA THR A 94 6.23 -3.99 -2.77
C THR A 94 4.95 -4.74 -2.43
N ILE A 95 3.97 -4.04 -1.85
CA ILE A 95 2.66 -4.58 -1.48
C ILE A 95 1.59 -3.75 -2.17
N ALA A 96 0.74 -4.40 -2.95
CA ALA A 96 -0.41 -3.76 -3.60
C ALA A 96 -1.71 -4.23 -2.94
N ARG A 97 -2.56 -3.28 -2.57
CA ARG A 97 -3.97 -3.53 -2.25
C ARG A 97 -4.71 -3.86 -3.54
N ILE A 98 -5.49 -4.94 -3.52
CA ILE A 98 -6.39 -5.34 -4.61
C ILE A 98 -7.78 -5.56 -4.00
N GLU A 99 -8.80 -4.95 -4.58
CA GLU A 99 -10.19 -5.10 -4.14
C GLU A 99 -11.05 -5.85 -5.16
N ASP A 100 -10.64 -5.84 -6.44
CA ASP A 100 -11.32 -6.52 -7.53
C ASP A 100 -11.54 -8.01 -7.23
N THR A 101 -12.82 -8.39 -7.17
CA THR A 101 -13.26 -9.76 -6.92
C THR A 101 -13.33 -10.61 -8.19
N ASP A 102 -13.33 -9.99 -9.36
CA ASP A 102 -13.39 -10.66 -10.65
C ASP A 102 -12.00 -11.14 -11.10
N MET A 103 -10.93 -10.51 -10.59
CA MET A 103 -9.56 -10.97 -10.80
C MET A 103 -9.33 -12.36 -10.18
N THR A 104 -9.05 -13.33 -11.04
CA THR A 104 -8.80 -14.71 -10.63
C THR A 104 -7.41 -14.88 -9.99
N ASP A 105 -7.25 -15.92 -9.17
CA ASP A 105 -5.95 -16.32 -8.63
C ASP A 105 -4.88 -16.55 -9.72
N ARG A 106 -5.31 -17.00 -10.91
CA ARG A 106 -4.42 -17.20 -12.05
C ARG A 106 -3.91 -15.87 -12.61
N GLU A 107 -4.79 -14.88 -12.76
CA GLU A 107 -4.42 -13.54 -13.23
C GLU A 107 -3.50 -12.85 -12.23
N LEU A 108 -3.85 -12.88 -10.93
CA LEU A 108 -2.99 -12.37 -9.86
C LEU A 108 -1.61 -13.04 -9.87
N SER A 109 -1.56 -14.37 -10.03
CA SER A 109 -0.29 -15.11 -10.11
C SER A 109 0.53 -14.68 -11.33
N PHE A 110 -0.10 -14.51 -12.48
CA PHE A 110 0.56 -14.04 -13.70
C PHE A 110 1.11 -12.63 -13.51
N ILE A 111 0.30 -11.68 -13.02
CA ILE A 111 0.72 -10.30 -12.77
C ILE A 111 1.89 -10.28 -11.78
N LYS A 112 1.81 -11.05 -10.68
CA LYS A 112 2.89 -11.13 -9.69
C LYS A 112 4.22 -11.54 -10.32
N GLN A 113 4.20 -12.54 -11.18
CA GLN A 113 5.41 -13.03 -11.88
C GLN A 113 5.97 -12.00 -12.86
N GLN A 114 5.12 -11.31 -13.63
CA GLN A 114 5.57 -10.32 -14.61
C GLN A 114 6.06 -9.01 -13.98
N THR A 115 5.44 -8.60 -12.87
CA THR A 115 5.73 -7.32 -12.21
C THR A 115 6.74 -7.43 -11.08
N ASN A 116 7.02 -8.65 -10.60
CA ASN A 116 7.85 -8.92 -9.42
C ASN A 116 7.34 -8.23 -8.13
N ILE A 117 6.01 -8.05 -8.04
CA ILE A 117 5.35 -7.56 -6.82
C ILE A 117 5.48 -8.60 -5.71
N SER A 118 5.80 -8.15 -4.49
CA SER A 118 6.08 -9.07 -3.39
C SER A 118 4.80 -9.73 -2.86
N MET A 119 3.73 -8.94 -2.73
CA MET A 119 2.45 -9.42 -2.20
C MET A 119 1.27 -8.61 -2.73
N PHE A 120 0.16 -9.31 -2.97
CA PHE A 120 -1.16 -8.71 -3.12
C PHE A 120 -1.94 -8.92 -1.82
N VAL A 121 -2.67 -7.90 -1.39
CA VAL A 121 -3.52 -7.94 -0.20
C VAL A 121 -4.93 -7.55 -0.62
N ASN A 122 -5.90 -8.45 -0.40
CA ASN A 122 -7.32 -8.13 -0.53
C ASN A 122 -7.96 -8.02 0.87
N PRO A 123 -8.18 -6.79 1.37
CA PRO A 123 -8.75 -6.59 2.71
C PRO A 123 -10.15 -7.20 2.85
N ALA A 124 -10.99 -7.11 1.81
CA ALA A 124 -12.34 -7.66 1.84
C ALA A 124 -12.33 -9.19 1.98
N LEU A 125 -11.44 -9.87 1.26
CA LEU A 125 -11.25 -11.31 1.36
C LEU A 125 -10.75 -11.73 2.76
N ILE A 126 -9.78 -11.00 3.32
CA ILE A 126 -9.24 -11.27 4.66
C ILE A 126 -10.36 -11.16 5.71
N VAL A 127 -11.18 -10.10 5.63
CA VAL A 127 -12.31 -9.91 6.54
C VAL A 127 -13.36 -11.00 6.36
N ALA A 128 -13.70 -11.36 5.12
CA ALA A 128 -14.67 -12.42 4.84
C ALA A 128 -14.21 -13.78 5.36
N GLN A 129 -12.92 -14.09 5.21
CA GLN A 129 -12.32 -15.31 5.77
C GLN A 129 -12.40 -15.34 7.30
N GLU A 130 -12.11 -14.22 7.94
CA GLU A 130 -12.19 -14.12 9.40
C GLU A 130 -13.62 -14.28 9.92
N LEU A 131 -14.60 -13.65 9.27
CA LEU A 131 -16.02 -13.85 9.59
C LEU A 131 -16.43 -15.31 9.41
N ASN A 132 -16.01 -15.97 8.33
CA ASN A 132 -16.28 -17.39 8.12
C ASN A 132 -15.60 -18.28 9.19
N ASN A 133 -14.40 -17.93 9.65
CA ASN A 133 -13.72 -18.65 10.73
C ASN A 133 -14.49 -18.52 12.06
N MET A 134 -14.98 -17.31 12.38
CA MET A 134 -15.82 -17.08 13.57
C MET A 134 -17.11 -17.90 13.54
N LEU A 135 -17.75 -18.03 12.36
CA LEU A 135 -18.96 -18.86 12.21
C LEU A 135 -18.67 -20.37 12.33
N ARG A 136 -17.47 -20.81 11.93
CA ARG A 136 -17.05 -22.23 11.95
C ARG A 136 -16.59 -22.70 13.32
N LEU A 137 -16.20 -21.80 14.22
CA LEU A 137 -15.94 -22.12 15.61
C LEU A 137 -17.28 -22.03 16.35
N PRO A 138 -17.99 -23.15 16.62
CA PRO A 138 -19.11 -23.10 17.54
C PRO A 138 -18.55 -22.52 18.84
N SER A 139 -19.12 -21.41 19.29
CA SER A 139 -18.87 -20.88 20.62
C SER A 139 -19.10 -22.06 21.57
N GLY A 140 -18.03 -22.57 22.18
CA GLY A 140 -18.16 -23.53 23.25
C GLY A 140 -18.90 -22.85 24.40
N ILE A 141 -20.21 -23.03 24.42
CA ILE A 141 -21.09 -22.73 25.54
C ILE A 141 -21.48 -24.07 26.16
#